data_AF-C6LVD1-F1
#
_entry.id   AF-C6LVD1-F1
#
_cell.length_a   1.000
_cell.length_b   1.000
_cell.length_c   1.000
_cell.angle_alpha   90.00
_cell.angle_beta   90.00
_cell.angle_gamma   90.00
#
_symmetry.space_group_name_H-M   'P 1'
#
loop_
_entity.id
_entity.type
_entity.pdbx_description
1 polymer ?
#
loop_
_entity_poly.entity_id
_entity_poly.type
_entity_poly.pdbx_seq_one_letter_code
_entity_poly.pdbx_strand_id
1 'polypeptide(L)'
;MAPETLLYNSTSPASDIWSLGVIIYELATLLKSNFLEGKEPKDVFINGWKPDLSAVEDDSIRIILEKIFVLDPVKRPTARDLCKLLRVSDVSVVEMKLRGMMLEEALNKANARIASLERELQTNSSDICALKSTIAAQAAEIDSLKSELKTKSTKIDAPERQLADIVKNLAKLNCHTPIKDSSWTPLMCAAVAGDIETAKRHLNEVDERNNDGDTAYTLAAKAGQGAILELLDPTDRNGVTALMRAAERGDVRTVRALMPLQKGKATGYVMINGWPISHGTALMRAAAHGYAEVVRLLVEHEEGMHDDAGWTALMFAVIHDHTECVKLLIEKEAGMQDKDGWTALMRAAINGHIECVKLLLEKEGGMKDKNGRTALMGAAWGGHLECVRLLLEHEGGMRDNCSYTALMSAAQSGHTECVKLFVEKEAGMQDEDGQTALMYATYNNRLECARLLAEREKDMKTTCECWGFPSGTTALDIAKKRGRTEIISILSG
;
A
#
# COMPACT_ATOMS: atom_id res chain seq x y z
N MET A 1 45.11 35.00 -37.30
CA MET A 1 45.24 36.47 -37.49
C MET A 1 43.86 37.08 -37.65
N ALA A 2 43.68 38.32 -37.21
CA ALA A 2 42.39 39.01 -37.30
C ALA A 2 42.05 39.43 -38.75
N PRO A 3 40.78 39.55 -39.13
CA PRO A 3 40.35 39.94 -40.47
C PRO A 3 40.96 41.26 -40.96
N GLU A 4 41.00 42.30 -40.13
CA GLU A 4 41.54 43.62 -40.49
C GLU A 4 43.06 43.60 -40.72
N THR A 5 43.76 42.69 -40.05
CA THR A 5 45.20 42.48 -40.26
C THR A 5 45.43 41.78 -41.60
N LEU A 6 44.58 40.83 -41.97
CA LEU A 6 44.67 40.10 -43.24
C LEU A 6 44.23 40.93 -44.45
N LEU A 7 43.21 41.79 -44.29
CA LEU A 7 42.61 42.55 -45.38
C LEU A 7 43.29 43.91 -45.61
N TYR A 8 43.72 44.56 -44.53
CA TYR A 8 44.16 45.97 -44.57
C TYR A 8 45.52 46.19 -43.93
N ASN A 9 46.21 45.11 -43.51
CA ASN A 9 47.48 45.17 -42.78
C ASN A 9 47.42 46.12 -41.56
N SER A 10 46.26 46.18 -40.91
CA SER A 10 46.01 47.02 -39.74
C SER A 10 45.99 46.19 -38.47
N THR A 11 46.61 46.71 -37.41
CA THR A 11 46.65 46.08 -36.09
C THR A 11 46.12 47.03 -35.03
N SER A 12 45.24 46.53 -34.17
CA SER A 12 44.63 47.28 -33.07
C SER A 12 44.44 46.37 -31.85
N PRO A 13 44.12 46.92 -30.66
CA PRO A 13 43.75 46.09 -29.50
C PRO A 13 42.60 45.11 -29.79
N ALA A 14 41.69 45.44 -30.71
CA ALA A 14 40.61 44.54 -31.12
C ALA A 14 41.13 43.34 -31.94
N SER A 15 42.27 43.49 -32.62
CA SER A 15 42.98 42.41 -33.33
C SER A 15 43.63 41.43 -32.35
N ASP A 16 44.10 41.93 -31.20
CA ASP A 16 44.63 41.09 -30.11
C ASP A 16 43.52 40.30 -29.43
N ILE A 17 42.34 40.92 -29.19
CA ILE A 17 41.16 40.24 -28.64
C ILE A 17 40.69 39.12 -29.57
N TRP A 18 40.71 39.32 -30.89
CA TRP A 18 40.43 38.25 -31.85
C TRP A 18 41.43 37.10 -31.72
N SER A 19 42.72 37.41 -31.63
CA SER A 19 43.78 36.41 -31.49
C SER A 19 43.64 35.61 -30.20
N LEU A 20 43.21 36.25 -29.11
CA LEU A 20 42.84 35.57 -27.87
C LEU A 20 41.64 34.63 -28.07
N GLY A 21 40.62 35.05 -28.80
CA GLY A 21 39.49 34.19 -29.17
C GLY A 21 39.94 32.95 -29.94
N VAL A 22 40.89 33.10 -30.86
CA VAL A 22 41.49 31.95 -31.56
C VAL A 22 42.11 30.96 -30.58
N ILE A 23 42.96 31.45 -29.66
CA ILE A 23 43.60 30.60 -28.66
C ILE A 23 42.56 29.87 -27.79
N ILE A 24 41.52 30.59 -27.34
CA ILE A 24 40.44 30.01 -26.53
C ILE A 24 39.70 28.91 -27.31
N TYR A 25 39.37 29.15 -28.58
CA TYR A 25 38.74 28.15 -29.44
C TYR A 25 39.62 26.90 -29.61
N GLU A 26 40.91 27.08 -29.87
CA GLU A 26 41.85 25.95 -30.05
C GLU A 26 42.03 25.17 -28.75
N LEU A 27 42.06 25.84 -27.60
CA LEU A 27 42.10 25.17 -26.29
C LEU A 27 40.81 24.41 -25.98
N ALA A 28 39.65 24.98 -26.31
CA ALA A 28 38.36 24.37 -26.02
C ALA A 28 38.04 23.18 -26.94
N THR A 29 38.56 23.18 -28.16
CA THR A 29 38.28 22.14 -29.16
C THR A 29 39.44 21.17 -29.37
N LEU A 30 40.65 21.53 -28.93
CA LEU A 30 41.92 20.88 -29.26
C LEU A 30 42.21 20.81 -30.78
N LEU A 31 41.51 21.63 -31.57
CA LEU A 31 41.65 21.72 -33.02
C LEU A 31 42.27 23.05 -33.41
N LYS A 32 43.16 23.05 -34.41
CA LYS A 32 43.69 24.29 -34.98
C LYS A 32 42.61 25.01 -35.77
N SER A 33 42.44 26.30 -35.53
CA SER A 33 41.47 27.12 -36.24
C SER A 33 41.83 27.25 -37.72
N ASN A 34 40.84 27.07 -38.60
CA ASN A 34 40.99 27.26 -40.05
C ASN A 34 39.85 28.10 -40.64
N PHE A 35 39.68 29.32 -40.14
CA PHE A 35 38.57 30.20 -40.56
C PHE A 35 38.56 30.57 -42.05
N LEU A 36 39.70 30.46 -42.75
CA LEU A 36 39.81 30.80 -44.16
C LEU A 36 39.48 29.63 -45.10
N GLU A 37 39.53 28.39 -44.62
CA GLU A 37 39.29 27.18 -45.43
C GLU A 37 40.05 27.15 -46.77
N GLY A 38 41.25 27.75 -46.82
CA GLY A 38 42.07 27.84 -48.03
C GLY A 38 41.63 28.89 -49.07
N LYS A 39 40.68 29.77 -48.74
CA LYS A 39 40.21 30.89 -49.59
C LYS A 39 40.89 32.21 -49.22
N GLU A 40 40.84 33.17 -50.14
CA GLU A 40 41.34 34.53 -49.93
C GLU A 40 40.50 35.24 -48.83
N PRO A 41 41.12 35.98 -47.90
CA PRO A 41 40.40 36.61 -46.77
C PRO A 41 39.22 37.50 -47.17
N LYS A 42 39.30 38.17 -48.32
CA LYS A 42 38.23 39.04 -48.86
C LYS A 42 36.96 38.28 -49.27
N ASP A 43 37.10 37.00 -49.59
CA ASP A 43 36.00 36.15 -50.04
C ASP A 43 35.33 35.43 -48.84
N VAL A 44 36.01 35.40 -47.69
CA VAL A 44 35.53 34.75 -46.46
C VAL A 44 34.91 35.75 -45.50
N PHE A 45 35.61 36.85 -45.20
CA PHE A 45 35.18 37.83 -44.20
C PHE A 45 34.24 38.88 -44.79
N ILE A 46 33.08 38.42 -45.28
CA ILE A 46 32.00 39.24 -45.82
C ILE A 46 30.93 39.54 -44.76
N ASN A 47 30.06 40.51 -45.04
CA ASN A 47 28.96 40.87 -44.14
C ASN A 47 28.09 39.64 -43.78
N GLY A 48 27.93 39.40 -42.48
CA GLY A 48 27.18 38.26 -41.95
C GLY A 48 28.01 37.02 -41.61
N TRP A 49 29.33 37.05 -41.84
CA TRP A 49 30.22 35.96 -41.44
C TRP A 49 30.11 35.64 -39.94
N LYS A 50 30.07 34.34 -39.63
CA LYS A 50 30.15 33.77 -38.28
C LYS A 50 30.96 32.47 -38.33
N PRO A 51 31.79 32.18 -37.32
CA PRO A 51 32.49 30.91 -37.24
C PRO A 51 31.55 29.80 -36.79
N ASP A 52 31.84 28.56 -37.19
CA ASP A 52 31.22 27.39 -36.57
C ASP A 52 31.84 27.14 -35.20
N LEU A 53 31.01 27.19 -34.15
CA LEU A 53 31.38 26.96 -32.77
C LEU A 53 30.75 25.69 -32.19
N SER A 54 30.18 24.82 -33.05
CA SER A 54 29.52 23.58 -32.64
C SER A 54 30.46 22.61 -31.89
N ALA A 55 31.76 22.66 -32.17
CA ALA A 55 32.78 21.87 -31.49
C ALA A 55 33.13 22.36 -30.07
N VAL A 56 32.66 23.53 -29.65
CA VAL A 56 32.93 24.08 -28.30
C VAL A 56 31.84 23.57 -27.35
N GLU A 57 32.16 22.60 -26.49
CA GLU A 57 31.19 21.97 -25.58
C GLU A 57 30.72 22.91 -24.46
N ASP A 58 31.62 23.72 -23.90
CA ASP A 58 31.29 24.63 -22.80
C ASP A 58 30.49 25.85 -23.28
N ASP A 59 29.25 25.97 -22.81
CA ASP A 59 28.33 27.04 -23.20
C ASP A 59 28.84 28.44 -22.81
N SER A 60 29.60 28.57 -21.71
CA SER A 60 30.18 29.85 -21.28
C SER A 60 31.31 30.28 -22.21
N ILE A 61 32.18 29.33 -22.60
CA ILE A 61 33.22 29.57 -23.59
C ILE A 61 32.60 29.90 -24.94
N ARG A 62 31.54 29.19 -25.35
CA ARG A 62 30.82 29.45 -26.59
C ARG A 62 30.28 30.89 -26.65
N ILE A 63 29.62 31.36 -25.59
CA ILE A 63 29.10 32.74 -25.47
C ILE A 63 30.23 33.78 -25.56
N ILE A 64 31.39 33.50 -24.96
CA ILE A 64 32.56 34.38 -25.02
C ILE A 64 33.09 34.47 -26.47
N LEU A 65 33.24 33.32 -27.13
CA LEU A 65 33.75 33.24 -28.50
C LEU A 65 32.82 33.92 -29.51
N GLU A 66 31.50 33.78 -29.34
CA GLU A 66 30.50 34.47 -30.17
C GLU A 66 30.62 36.00 -30.10
N LYS A 67 31.00 36.54 -28.93
CA LYS A 67 31.21 37.99 -28.75
C LYS A 67 32.56 38.46 -29.30
N ILE A 68 33.58 37.60 -29.29
CA ILE A 68 34.92 37.93 -29.80
C ILE A 68 34.96 37.88 -31.34
N PHE A 69 34.37 36.84 -31.94
CA PHE A 69 34.43 36.61 -33.38
C PHE A 69 33.41 37.42 -34.18
N VAL A 70 33.54 38.76 -34.10
CA VAL A 70 32.75 39.74 -34.84
C VAL A 70 33.66 40.51 -35.81
N LEU A 71 33.27 40.61 -37.09
CA LEU A 71 34.13 41.24 -38.11
C LEU A 71 34.44 42.72 -37.82
N ASP A 72 33.45 43.49 -37.37
CA ASP A 72 33.60 44.89 -37.00
C ASP A 72 34.45 45.05 -35.72
N PRO A 73 35.68 45.61 -35.81
CA PRO A 73 36.58 45.71 -34.67
C PRO A 73 36.02 46.55 -33.52
N VAL A 74 35.14 47.51 -33.80
CA VAL A 74 34.55 48.41 -32.78
C VAL A 74 33.52 47.67 -31.91
N LYS A 75 32.92 46.59 -32.43
CA LYS A 75 31.91 45.79 -31.73
C LYS A 75 32.52 44.67 -30.87
N ARG A 76 33.82 44.41 -30.97
CA ARG A 76 34.49 43.38 -30.16
C ARG A 76 34.61 43.86 -28.70
N PRO A 77 34.48 42.95 -27.72
CA PRO A 77 34.59 43.31 -26.32
C PRO A 77 35.98 43.83 -25.98
N THR A 78 36.06 44.78 -25.05
CA THR A 78 37.36 45.16 -24.49
C THR A 78 37.86 44.10 -23.51
N ALA A 79 39.16 44.10 -23.19
CA ALA A 79 39.72 43.24 -22.14
C ALA A 79 38.99 43.40 -20.79
N ARG A 80 38.47 44.60 -20.49
CA ARG A 80 37.68 44.87 -19.29
C ARG A 80 36.31 44.20 -19.32
N ASP A 81 35.65 44.21 -20.48
CA ASP A 81 34.35 43.56 -20.65
C ASP A 81 34.48 42.05 -20.60
N LEU A 82 35.56 41.51 -21.18
CA LEU A 82 35.89 40.09 -21.09
C LEU A 82 36.14 39.64 -19.65
N CYS A 83 36.88 40.44 -18.87
CA CYS A 83 37.11 40.17 -17.44
C CYS A 83 35.81 40.18 -16.63
N LYS A 84 34.84 41.04 -16.97
CA LYS A 84 33.51 41.02 -16.32
C LYS A 84 32.71 39.77 -16.71
N LEU A 85 32.73 39.38 -17.98
CA LEU A 85 32.06 38.16 -18.45
C LEU A 85 32.59 36.91 -17.73
N LEU A 86 33.90 36.83 -17.52
CA LEU A 86 34.55 35.72 -16.80
C LEU A 86 34.23 35.71 -15.29
N ARG A 87 33.96 36.86 -14.67
CA ARG A 87 33.65 36.97 -13.22
C ARG A 87 32.21 36.62 -12.86
N VAL A 88 31.28 36.69 -13.81
CA VAL A 88 29.87 36.30 -13.57
C VAL A 88 29.74 34.78 -13.42
N SER A 89 30.71 34.01 -13.92
CA SER A 89 30.76 32.54 -13.84
C SER A 89 31.15 31.96 -12.46
N ASP A 90 31.63 32.80 -11.52
CA ASP A 90 32.02 32.39 -10.16
C ASP A 90 30.83 31.94 -9.28
N VAL A 91 29.58 32.14 -9.73
CA VAL A 91 28.36 31.65 -9.05
C VAL A 91 28.31 30.10 -9.01
N SER A 92 29.00 29.42 -9.93
CA SER A 92 29.03 27.94 -10.02
C SER A 92 29.73 27.23 -8.85
N VAL A 93 30.75 27.83 -8.24
CA VAL A 93 31.56 27.16 -7.19
C VAL A 93 30.78 27.02 -5.88
N VAL A 94 29.96 28.00 -5.54
CA VAL A 94 29.14 27.97 -4.31
C VAL A 94 28.03 26.93 -4.44
N GLU A 95 27.37 26.88 -5.61
CA GLU A 95 26.29 25.92 -5.87
C GLU A 95 26.81 24.47 -5.94
N MET A 96 27.97 24.24 -6.56
CA MET A 96 28.64 22.93 -6.53
C MET A 96 29.08 22.53 -5.12
N LYS A 97 29.54 23.48 -4.31
CA LYS A 97 29.94 23.21 -2.92
C LYS A 97 28.73 22.85 -2.04
N LEU A 98 27.61 23.54 -2.21
CA LEU A 98 26.36 23.22 -1.51
C LEU A 98 25.83 21.85 -1.93
N ARG A 99 25.83 21.54 -3.23
CA ARG A 99 25.44 20.23 -3.76
C ARG A 99 26.35 19.10 -3.26
N GLY A 100 27.66 19.38 -3.16
CA GLY A 100 28.64 18.46 -2.57
C GLY A 100 28.36 18.17 -1.09
N MET A 101 28.06 19.20 -0.29
CA MET A 101 27.68 19.02 1.12
C MET A 101 26.40 18.21 1.28
N MET A 102 25.38 18.45 0.46
CA MET A 102 24.13 17.67 0.47
C MET A 102 24.36 16.21 0.07
N LEU A 103 25.22 15.95 -0.92
CA LEU A 103 25.60 14.60 -1.33
C LEU A 103 26.39 13.87 -0.22
N GLU A 104 27.29 14.57 0.47
CA GLU A 104 28.06 14.03 1.59
C GLU A 104 27.16 13.68 2.78
N GLU A 105 26.19 14.53 3.11
CA GLU A 105 25.19 14.24 4.15
C GLU A 105 24.30 13.05 3.77
N ALA A 106 23.82 13.00 2.51
CA ALA A 106 23.05 11.87 2.01
C ALA A 106 23.86 10.56 2.03
N LEU A 107 25.14 10.62 1.67
CA LEU A 107 26.05 9.47 1.72
C LEU A 107 26.28 9.00 3.15
N ASN A 108 26.49 9.92 4.09
CA ASN A 108 26.65 9.59 5.51
C ASN A 108 25.39 8.96 6.10
N LYS A 109 24.21 9.45 5.73
CA LYS A 109 22.91 8.89 6.15
C LYS A 109 22.69 7.49 5.54
N ALA A 110 23.05 7.30 4.27
CA ALA A 110 22.99 5.99 3.62
C ALA A 110 23.93 4.99 4.30
N ASN A 111 25.17 5.39 4.59
CA ASN A 111 26.14 4.56 5.29
C ASN A 111 25.67 4.19 6.70
N ALA A 112 25.07 5.13 7.46
CA ALA A 112 24.49 4.84 8.76
C ALA A 112 23.33 3.82 8.67
N ARG A 113 22.51 3.92 7.62
CA ARG A 113 21.42 2.97 7.37
C ARG A 113 21.94 1.58 7.01
N ILE A 114 22.98 1.49 6.17
CA ILE A 114 23.66 0.23 5.85
C ILE A 114 24.21 -0.42 7.13
N ALA A 115 24.94 0.33 7.96
CA ALA A 115 25.47 -0.20 9.22
C ALA A 115 24.37 -0.62 10.22
N SER A 116 23.17 -0.02 10.15
CA SER A 116 22.02 -0.48 10.94
C SER A 116 21.47 -1.80 10.42
N LEU A 117 21.27 -1.90 9.10
CA LEU A 117 20.77 -3.11 8.45
C LEU A 117 21.74 -4.30 8.62
N GLU A 118 23.05 -4.06 8.58
CA GLU A 118 24.06 -5.09 8.84
C GLU A 118 23.98 -5.62 10.28
N ARG A 119 23.74 -4.76 11.27
CA ARG A 119 23.54 -5.17 12.66
C ARG A 119 22.26 -6.00 12.82
N GLU A 120 21.16 -5.55 12.22
CA GLU A 120 19.90 -6.30 12.24
C GLU A 120 20.03 -7.66 11.55
N LEU A 121 20.70 -7.72 10.40
CA LEU A 121 20.97 -8.98 9.71
C LEU A 121 21.79 -9.93 10.57
N GLN A 122 22.81 -9.42 11.28
CA GLN A 122 23.61 -10.23 12.18
C GLN A 122 22.79 -10.78 13.35
N THR A 123 21.94 -9.96 13.96
CA THR A 123 21.02 -10.39 15.04
C THR A 123 20.04 -11.45 14.54
N ASN A 124 19.40 -11.21 13.39
CA ASN A 124 18.47 -12.16 12.79
C ASN A 124 19.19 -13.49 12.45
N SER A 125 20.43 -13.42 11.96
CA SER A 125 21.23 -14.62 11.71
C SER A 125 21.54 -15.40 12.99
N SER A 126 21.83 -14.73 14.11
CA SER A 126 22.03 -15.41 15.39
C SER A 126 20.74 -16.05 15.91
N ASP A 127 19.60 -15.37 15.76
CA ASP A 127 18.30 -15.89 16.18
C ASP A 127 17.89 -17.10 15.35
N ILE A 128 18.12 -17.07 14.04
CA ILE A 128 17.90 -18.23 13.15
C ILE A 128 18.76 -19.43 13.59
N CYS A 129 20.02 -19.21 13.97
CA CYS A 129 20.89 -20.28 14.48
C CYS A 129 20.38 -20.86 15.80
N ALA A 130 19.90 -20.01 16.71
CA ALA A 130 19.30 -20.44 17.97
C ALA A 130 18.03 -21.28 17.73
N LEU A 131 17.12 -20.78 16.88
CA LEU A 131 15.89 -21.48 16.50
C LEU A 131 16.16 -22.82 15.84
N LYS A 132 17.13 -22.91 14.92
CA LYS A 132 17.54 -24.18 14.30
C LYS A 132 18.02 -25.19 15.34
N SER A 133 18.76 -24.74 16.35
CA SER A 133 19.22 -25.60 17.45
C SER A 133 18.06 -26.10 18.31
N THR A 134 17.08 -25.24 18.61
CA THR A 134 15.86 -25.62 19.33
C THR A 134 15.01 -26.61 18.55
N ILE A 135 14.82 -26.39 17.24
CA ILE A 135 14.08 -27.31 16.36
C ILE A 135 14.77 -28.69 16.34
N ALA A 136 16.10 -28.73 16.25
CA ALA A 136 16.86 -29.98 16.28
C ALA A 136 16.68 -30.72 17.63
N ALA A 137 16.69 -29.99 18.75
CA ALA A 137 16.43 -30.57 20.08
C ALA A 137 15.01 -31.14 20.20
N GLN A 138 14.00 -30.39 19.74
CA GLN A 138 12.61 -30.83 19.74
C GLN A 138 12.38 -32.04 18.82
N ALA A 139 13.05 -32.09 17.67
CA ALA A 139 12.98 -33.25 16.78
C ALA A 139 13.51 -34.52 17.46
N ALA A 140 14.64 -34.41 18.17
CA ALA A 140 15.19 -35.52 18.94
C ALA A 140 14.25 -35.97 20.08
N GLU A 141 13.59 -35.03 20.75
CA GLU A 141 12.60 -35.33 21.78
C GLU A 141 11.34 -36.02 21.19
N ILE A 142 10.85 -35.55 20.05
CA ILE A 142 9.74 -36.18 19.33
C ILE A 142 10.09 -37.62 18.93
N ASP A 143 11.30 -37.86 18.43
CA ASP A 143 11.73 -39.21 18.05
C ASP A 143 11.85 -40.14 19.27
N SER A 144 12.34 -39.61 20.41
CA SER A 144 12.32 -40.31 21.68
C SER A 144 10.88 -40.67 22.11
N LEU A 145 9.98 -39.70 22.12
CA LEU A 145 8.58 -39.90 22.48
C LEU A 145 7.85 -40.86 21.54
N LYS A 146 8.14 -40.83 20.23
CA LYS A 146 7.63 -41.83 19.27
C LYS A 146 8.10 -43.23 19.62
N SER A 147 9.37 -43.39 20.00
CA SER A 147 9.91 -44.69 20.41
C SER A 147 9.24 -45.21 21.70
N GLU A 148 9.02 -44.33 22.68
CA GLU A 148 8.29 -44.65 23.90
C GLU A 148 6.83 -44.99 23.61
N LEU A 149 6.16 -44.22 22.77
CA LEU A 149 4.78 -44.44 22.37
C LEU A 149 4.63 -45.77 21.65
N LYS A 150 5.54 -46.12 20.74
CA LYS A 150 5.56 -47.42 20.08
C LYS A 150 5.71 -48.55 21.10
N THR A 151 6.59 -48.38 22.08
CA THR A 151 6.80 -49.36 23.15
C THR A 151 5.54 -49.50 24.02
N LYS A 152 4.91 -48.40 24.40
CA LYS A 152 3.64 -48.39 25.15
C LYS A 152 2.49 -48.98 24.33
N SER A 153 2.39 -48.67 23.04
CA SER A 153 1.42 -49.25 22.10
C SER A 153 1.55 -50.76 22.08
N THR A 154 2.77 -51.32 21.92
CA THR A 154 2.94 -52.79 21.95
C THR A 154 2.55 -53.42 23.29
N LYS A 155 2.70 -52.68 24.40
CA LYS A 155 2.25 -53.10 25.74
C LYS A 155 0.74 -52.98 25.92
N ILE A 156 0.06 -52.15 25.12
CA ILE A 156 -1.41 -52.00 25.08
C ILE A 156 -2.01 -53.03 24.12
N ASP A 157 -1.37 -53.31 22.98
CA ASP A 157 -1.81 -54.31 22.00
C ASP A 157 -1.99 -55.71 22.63
N ALA A 158 -1.15 -56.06 23.60
CA ALA A 158 -1.24 -57.34 24.31
C ALA A 158 -2.53 -57.47 25.16
N PRO A 159 -2.83 -56.56 26.10
CA PRO A 159 -4.11 -56.54 26.81
C PRO A 159 -5.30 -56.16 25.91
N GLU A 160 -5.15 -55.38 24.84
CA GLU A 160 -6.22 -55.13 23.86
C GLU A 160 -6.58 -56.38 23.08
N ARG A 161 -5.62 -57.23 22.70
CA ARG A 161 -5.92 -58.55 22.11
C ARG A 161 -6.64 -59.45 23.11
N GLN A 162 -6.21 -59.44 24.36
CA GLN A 162 -6.90 -60.17 25.43
C GLN A 162 -8.32 -59.62 25.66
N LEU A 163 -8.49 -58.30 25.67
CA LEU A 163 -9.78 -57.63 25.78
C LEU A 163 -10.64 -57.88 24.55
N ALA A 164 -10.08 -57.90 23.34
CA ALA A 164 -10.79 -58.22 22.10
C ALA A 164 -11.25 -59.68 22.09
N ASP A 165 -10.45 -60.61 22.62
CA ASP A 165 -10.89 -62.00 22.82
C ASP A 165 -11.98 -62.10 23.89
N ILE A 166 -11.86 -61.36 25.00
CA ILE A 166 -12.89 -61.25 26.04
C ILE A 166 -14.16 -60.59 25.47
N VAL A 167 -14.06 -59.53 24.67
CA VAL A 167 -15.15 -58.82 24.00
C VAL A 167 -15.77 -59.67 22.92
N LYS A 168 -15.01 -60.48 22.17
CA LYS A 168 -15.53 -61.46 21.22
C LYS A 168 -16.28 -62.58 21.93
N ASN A 169 -15.81 -62.98 23.11
CA ASN A 169 -16.51 -63.91 23.99
C ASN A 169 -17.73 -63.26 24.65
N LEU A 170 -17.68 -61.98 25.02
CA LEU A 170 -18.80 -61.20 25.54
C LEU A 170 -19.81 -60.82 24.46
N ALA A 171 -19.41 -60.61 23.21
CA ALA A 171 -20.28 -60.34 22.06
C ALA A 171 -21.02 -61.61 21.61
N LYS A 172 -20.45 -62.80 21.89
CA LYS A 172 -21.19 -64.07 21.86
C LYS A 172 -22.21 -64.18 23.00
N LEU A 173 -22.10 -63.36 24.05
CA LEU A 173 -22.94 -63.33 25.25
C LEU A 173 -23.87 -62.11 25.34
N ASN A 174 -23.65 -61.03 24.56
CA ASN A 174 -24.27 -59.74 24.80
C ASN A 174 -24.44 -58.96 23.49
N CYS A 175 -25.64 -59.06 22.92
CA CYS A 175 -26.17 -58.05 22.02
C CYS A 175 -26.56 -56.80 22.86
N HIS A 176 -26.23 -55.60 22.35
CA HIS A 176 -26.81 -54.27 22.66
C HIS A 176 -25.90 -53.22 23.32
N THR A 177 -25.81 -52.08 22.60
CA THR A 177 -25.74 -50.66 23.03
C THR A 177 -24.54 -50.12 23.82
N PRO A 178 -24.03 -48.89 23.49
CA PRO A 178 -23.01 -48.21 24.27
C PRO A 178 -23.51 -47.85 25.67
N ILE A 179 -22.59 -47.85 26.63
CA ILE A 179 -22.82 -47.66 28.07
C ILE A 179 -23.47 -46.30 28.33
N LYS A 180 -24.69 -46.31 28.87
CA LYS A 180 -25.42 -45.15 29.41
C LYS A 180 -24.72 -44.63 30.66
N ASP A 181 -24.10 -43.47 30.56
CA ASP A 181 -23.90 -42.60 31.74
C ASP A 181 -25.29 -42.16 32.22
N SER A 182 -25.57 -42.18 33.53
CA SER A 182 -26.91 -41.86 34.05
C SER A 182 -27.31 -40.40 33.84
N SER A 183 -26.38 -39.54 33.41
CA SER A 183 -26.63 -38.14 33.08
C SER A 183 -27.16 -37.92 31.66
N TRP A 184 -27.20 -38.96 30.82
CA TRP A 184 -27.62 -38.81 29.43
C TRP A 184 -29.14 -38.93 29.29
N THR A 185 -29.74 -37.92 28.66
CA THR A 185 -31.16 -37.94 28.33
C THR A 185 -31.44 -38.90 27.16
N PRO A 186 -32.70 -39.35 26.99
CA PRO A 186 -33.13 -40.05 25.78
C PRO A 186 -32.76 -39.32 24.49
N LEU A 187 -32.91 -37.99 24.46
CA LEU A 187 -32.50 -37.19 23.31
C LEU A 187 -30.98 -37.27 23.04
N MET A 188 -30.13 -37.20 24.06
CA MET A 188 -28.68 -37.33 23.91
C MET A 188 -28.28 -38.70 23.35
N CYS A 189 -28.93 -39.76 23.84
CA CYS A 189 -28.70 -41.12 23.34
C CYS A 189 -29.11 -41.24 21.86
N ALA A 190 -30.28 -40.71 21.50
CA ALA A 190 -30.77 -40.67 20.13
C ALA A 190 -29.85 -39.84 19.21
N ALA A 191 -29.35 -38.73 19.74
CA ALA A 191 -28.46 -37.82 19.02
C ALA A 191 -27.13 -38.46 18.63
N VAL A 192 -26.51 -39.27 19.51
CA VAL A 192 -25.29 -40.02 19.17
C VAL A 192 -25.59 -41.19 18.24
N ALA A 193 -26.71 -41.89 18.47
CA ALA A 193 -27.11 -43.05 17.68
C ALA A 193 -27.60 -42.70 16.25
N GLY A 194 -27.94 -41.43 16.00
CA GLY A 194 -28.58 -41.01 14.74
C GLY A 194 -30.04 -41.43 14.63
N ASP A 195 -30.72 -41.71 15.75
CA ASP A 195 -32.12 -42.13 15.77
C ASP A 195 -33.05 -40.91 15.68
N ILE A 196 -33.42 -40.55 14.45
CA ILE A 196 -34.26 -39.39 14.13
C ILE A 196 -35.64 -39.48 14.81
N GLU A 197 -36.25 -40.66 14.86
CA GLU A 197 -37.62 -40.81 15.39
C GLU A 197 -37.66 -40.73 16.91
N THR A 198 -36.65 -41.25 17.59
CA THR A 198 -36.51 -41.01 19.03
C THR A 198 -36.14 -39.56 19.32
N ALA A 199 -35.26 -38.95 18.52
CA ALA A 199 -34.92 -37.54 18.70
C ALA A 199 -36.15 -36.62 18.56
N LYS A 200 -37.00 -36.83 17.54
CA LYS A 200 -38.26 -36.08 17.35
C LYS A 200 -39.20 -36.15 18.56
N ARG A 201 -39.25 -37.31 19.23
CA ARG A 201 -40.13 -37.52 20.39
C ARG A 201 -39.65 -36.82 21.66
N HIS A 202 -38.35 -36.50 21.74
CA HIS A 202 -37.70 -35.97 22.94
C HIS A 202 -37.11 -34.55 22.72
N LEU A 203 -37.62 -33.78 21.75
CA LEU A 203 -37.14 -32.41 21.46
C LEU A 203 -37.28 -31.43 22.63
N ASN A 204 -38.11 -31.74 23.63
CA ASN A 204 -38.23 -30.98 24.87
C ASN A 204 -36.96 -31.02 25.74
N GLU A 205 -36.02 -31.93 25.47
CA GLU A 205 -34.77 -32.10 26.21
C GLU A 205 -33.57 -31.43 25.51
N VAL A 206 -33.80 -30.57 24.50
CA VAL A 206 -32.74 -30.02 23.62
C VAL A 206 -31.67 -29.21 24.35
N ASP A 207 -32.07 -28.48 25.40
CA ASP A 207 -31.18 -27.63 26.20
C ASP A 207 -30.57 -28.35 27.41
N GLU A 208 -30.97 -29.60 27.67
CA GLU A 208 -30.44 -30.40 28.77
C GLU A 208 -28.96 -30.70 28.56
N ARG A 209 -28.21 -30.79 29.66
CA ARG A 209 -26.75 -31.01 29.66
C ARG A 209 -26.38 -32.24 30.45
N ASN A 210 -25.47 -33.05 29.89
CA ASN A 210 -24.87 -34.14 30.63
C ASN A 210 -23.80 -33.63 31.63
N ASN A 211 -23.14 -34.55 32.34
CA ASN A 211 -22.08 -34.20 33.30
C ASN A 211 -20.87 -33.48 32.67
N ASP A 212 -20.62 -33.68 31.37
CA ASP A 212 -19.55 -33.00 30.62
C ASP A 212 -19.97 -31.59 30.13
N GLY A 213 -21.23 -31.21 30.38
CA GLY A 213 -21.83 -29.97 29.92
C GLY A 213 -22.25 -30.00 28.45
N ASP A 214 -22.27 -31.18 27.81
CA ASP A 214 -22.70 -31.37 26.44
C ASP A 214 -24.23 -31.49 26.34
N THR A 215 -24.80 -30.86 25.31
CA THR A 215 -26.21 -31.04 24.96
C THR A 215 -26.36 -32.14 23.91
N ALA A 216 -27.61 -32.58 23.65
CA ALA A 216 -27.87 -33.49 22.53
C ALA A 216 -27.34 -32.94 21.20
N TYR A 217 -27.37 -31.62 21.02
CA TYR A 217 -26.82 -30.95 19.85
C TYR A 217 -25.30 -31.14 19.72
N THR A 218 -24.53 -30.86 20.77
CA THR A 218 -23.06 -31.00 20.70
C THR A 218 -22.64 -32.46 20.55
N LEU A 219 -23.37 -33.39 21.15
CA LEU A 219 -23.16 -34.83 20.99
C LEU A 219 -23.46 -35.30 19.56
N ALA A 220 -24.56 -34.85 18.95
CA ALA A 220 -24.86 -35.15 17.55
C ALA A 220 -23.76 -34.63 16.62
N ALA A 221 -23.25 -33.42 16.88
CA ALA A 221 -22.18 -32.83 16.08
C ALA A 221 -20.87 -33.62 16.21
N LYS A 222 -20.48 -34.00 17.43
CA LYS A 222 -19.31 -34.85 17.69
C LYS A 222 -19.43 -36.23 17.00
N ALA A 223 -20.64 -36.78 16.95
CA ALA A 223 -20.93 -38.07 16.32
C ALA A 223 -21.09 -37.98 14.78
N GLY A 224 -21.05 -36.78 14.19
CA GLY A 224 -21.22 -36.58 12.74
C GLY A 224 -22.66 -36.80 12.26
N GLN A 225 -23.65 -36.70 13.15
CA GLN A 225 -25.05 -37.02 12.85
C GLN A 225 -25.78 -35.82 12.22
N GLY A 226 -25.44 -35.49 10.98
CA GLY A 226 -25.95 -34.32 10.27
C GLY A 226 -27.48 -34.22 10.20
N ALA A 227 -28.19 -35.34 10.06
CA ALA A 227 -29.66 -35.35 10.03
C ALA A 227 -30.29 -34.98 11.38
N ILE A 228 -29.65 -35.36 12.50
CA ILE A 228 -30.07 -34.93 13.83
C ILE A 228 -29.78 -33.43 14.00
N LEU A 229 -28.64 -32.95 13.51
CA LEU A 229 -28.30 -31.53 13.62
C LEU A 229 -29.28 -30.63 12.87
N GLU A 230 -29.65 -30.99 11.63
CA GLU A 230 -30.67 -30.23 10.89
C GLU A 230 -32.06 -30.36 11.52
N LEU A 231 -32.33 -31.41 12.30
CA LEU A 231 -33.56 -31.52 13.10
C LEU A 231 -33.54 -30.58 14.32
N LEU A 232 -32.40 -30.48 15.00
CA LEU A 232 -32.25 -29.72 16.25
C LEU A 232 -32.01 -28.22 16.02
N ASP A 233 -31.22 -27.85 15.01
CA ASP A 233 -30.95 -26.46 14.60
C ASP A 233 -30.99 -26.37 13.06
N PRO A 234 -32.21 -26.27 12.48
CA PRO A 234 -32.38 -26.31 11.03
C PRO A 234 -31.72 -25.13 10.33
N THR A 235 -31.20 -25.40 9.13
CA THR A 235 -30.85 -24.34 8.18
C THR A 235 -32.10 -23.53 7.86
N ASP A 236 -32.05 -22.20 8.05
CA ASP A 236 -33.22 -21.37 7.81
C ASP A 236 -33.46 -21.09 6.32
N ARG A 237 -34.57 -20.42 6.00
CA ARG A 237 -34.96 -20.05 4.63
C ARG A 237 -33.93 -19.18 3.90
N ASN A 238 -33.05 -18.50 4.64
CA ASN A 238 -31.98 -17.68 4.10
C ASN A 238 -30.67 -18.47 4.01
N GLY A 239 -30.68 -19.79 4.21
CA GLY A 239 -29.50 -20.63 4.16
C GLY A 239 -28.56 -20.46 5.36
N VAL A 240 -28.97 -19.78 6.44
CA VAL A 240 -28.13 -19.66 7.64
C VAL A 240 -28.08 -21.02 8.32
N THR A 241 -26.88 -21.57 8.37
CA THR A 241 -26.59 -22.87 9.00
C THR A 241 -26.28 -22.70 10.48
N ALA A 242 -26.35 -23.78 11.22
CA ALA A 242 -25.95 -23.79 12.62
C ALA A 242 -24.45 -23.45 12.83
N LEU A 243 -23.57 -23.84 11.89
CA LEU A 243 -22.16 -23.45 11.90
C LEU A 243 -22.00 -21.92 11.82
N MET A 244 -22.78 -21.26 10.96
CA MET A 244 -22.77 -19.80 10.84
C MET A 244 -23.25 -19.11 12.12
N ARG A 245 -24.34 -19.61 12.72
CA ARG A 245 -24.83 -19.10 14.02
C ARG A 245 -23.83 -19.34 15.14
N ALA A 246 -23.12 -20.47 15.13
CA ALA A 246 -22.06 -20.75 16.09
C ALA A 246 -20.87 -19.81 15.91
N ALA A 247 -20.50 -19.50 14.67
CA ALA A 247 -19.46 -18.53 14.34
C ALA A 247 -19.82 -17.11 14.78
N GLU A 248 -21.08 -16.67 14.61
CA GLU A 248 -21.59 -15.39 15.13
C GLU A 248 -21.58 -15.26 16.65
N ARG A 249 -21.57 -16.39 17.37
CA ARG A 249 -21.51 -16.41 18.84
C ARG A 249 -20.10 -16.64 19.39
N GLY A 250 -19.12 -16.90 18.52
CA GLY A 250 -17.78 -17.30 18.93
C GLY A 250 -17.73 -18.67 19.61
N ASP A 251 -18.71 -19.56 19.37
CA ASP A 251 -18.79 -20.87 20.00
C ASP A 251 -17.82 -21.87 19.36
N VAL A 252 -16.55 -21.80 19.81
CA VAL A 252 -15.44 -22.63 19.32
C VAL A 252 -15.75 -24.13 19.37
N ARG A 253 -16.45 -24.60 20.41
CA ARG A 253 -16.74 -26.04 20.58
C ARG A 253 -17.71 -26.51 19.51
N THR A 254 -18.79 -25.77 19.33
CA THR A 254 -19.80 -26.07 18.32
C THR A 254 -19.24 -25.91 16.90
N VAL A 255 -18.46 -24.86 16.64
CA VAL A 255 -17.77 -24.68 15.35
C VAL A 255 -16.91 -25.89 15.01
N ARG A 256 -16.08 -26.37 15.93
CA ARG A 256 -15.19 -27.53 15.69
C ARG A 256 -15.97 -28.79 15.33
N ALA A 257 -17.13 -28.98 15.95
CA ALA A 257 -17.97 -30.15 15.72
C ALA A 257 -18.77 -30.05 14.41
N LEU A 258 -19.22 -28.85 14.02
CA LEU A 258 -20.03 -28.64 12.80
C LEU A 258 -19.22 -28.40 11.54
N MET A 259 -17.98 -27.93 11.68
CA MET A 259 -17.09 -27.59 10.56
C MET A 259 -16.95 -28.72 9.53
N PRO A 260 -16.75 -30.01 9.89
CA PRO A 260 -16.69 -31.08 8.90
C PRO A 260 -17.97 -31.28 8.08
N LEU A 261 -19.12 -30.82 8.58
CA LEU A 261 -20.45 -31.07 8.01
C LEU A 261 -21.00 -29.87 7.21
N GLN A 262 -20.61 -28.66 7.59
CA GLN A 262 -21.26 -27.42 7.11
C GLN A 262 -20.28 -26.40 6.53
N LYS A 263 -18.96 -26.65 6.52
CA LYS A 263 -17.98 -25.74 5.92
C LYS A 263 -18.27 -25.47 4.43
N GLY A 264 -17.95 -24.25 3.98
CA GLY A 264 -18.12 -23.83 2.60
C GLY A 264 -19.56 -23.63 2.15
N LYS A 265 -20.53 -23.78 3.07
CA LYS A 265 -21.90 -23.33 2.82
C LYS A 265 -21.95 -21.80 2.87
N ALA A 266 -22.84 -21.22 2.08
CA ALA A 266 -23.04 -19.78 2.00
C ALA A 266 -24.51 -19.44 2.22
N THR A 267 -24.75 -18.35 2.94
CA THR A 267 -26.12 -17.84 3.18
C THR A 267 -26.64 -17.03 2.01
N GLY A 268 -27.95 -16.88 1.87
CA GLY A 268 -28.56 -15.80 1.10
C GLY A 268 -28.34 -14.44 1.79
N TYR A 269 -29.32 -13.55 1.66
CA TYR A 269 -29.21 -12.19 2.21
C TYR A 269 -29.49 -12.14 3.72
N VAL A 270 -28.55 -11.60 4.49
CA VAL A 270 -28.66 -11.35 5.94
C VAL A 270 -28.01 -10.02 6.34
N MET A 271 -28.23 -9.59 7.59
CA MET A 271 -27.55 -8.44 8.18
C MET A 271 -26.61 -8.91 9.32
N ILE A 272 -25.34 -8.49 9.30
CA ILE A 272 -24.36 -8.74 10.38
C ILE A 272 -23.75 -7.41 10.81
N ASN A 273 -23.87 -7.05 12.10
CA ASN A 273 -23.41 -5.76 12.65
C ASN A 273 -23.86 -4.52 11.85
N GLY A 274 -25.07 -4.57 11.29
CA GLY A 274 -25.63 -3.48 10.46
C GLY A 274 -25.17 -3.49 8.99
N TRP A 275 -24.33 -4.46 8.59
CA TRP A 275 -23.87 -4.62 7.21
C TRP A 275 -24.63 -5.74 6.50
N PRO A 276 -25.10 -5.51 5.26
CA PRO A 276 -25.69 -6.57 4.46
C PRO A 276 -24.60 -7.54 4.02
N ILE A 277 -24.86 -8.83 4.16
CA ILE A 277 -24.00 -9.90 3.64
C ILE A 277 -24.88 -10.88 2.87
N SER A 278 -24.50 -11.15 1.62
CA SER A 278 -25.13 -12.12 0.73
C SER A 278 -24.09 -13.07 0.20
N HIS A 279 -24.37 -14.38 0.20
CA HIS A 279 -23.34 -15.42 0.05
C HIS A 279 -22.29 -15.43 1.18
N GLY A 280 -22.66 -14.96 2.37
CA GLY A 280 -21.78 -14.97 3.55
C GLY A 280 -21.47 -16.37 4.09
N THR A 281 -20.20 -16.65 4.38
CA THR A 281 -19.70 -17.89 4.99
C THR A 281 -19.58 -17.77 6.51
N ALA A 282 -19.33 -18.87 7.21
CA ALA A 282 -19.12 -18.83 8.67
C ALA A 282 -17.85 -18.05 9.04
N LEU A 283 -16.78 -18.16 8.25
CA LEU A 283 -15.54 -17.41 8.41
C LEU A 283 -15.78 -15.90 8.35
N MET A 284 -16.57 -15.41 7.38
CA MET A 284 -16.90 -13.98 7.27
C MET A 284 -17.63 -13.45 8.50
N ARG A 285 -18.57 -14.23 9.05
CA ARG A 285 -19.29 -13.84 10.28
C ARG A 285 -18.34 -13.78 11.47
N ALA A 286 -17.51 -14.80 11.65
CA ALA A 286 -16.51 -14.84 12.72
C ALA A 286 -15.55 -13.65 12.64
N ALA A 287 -15.10 -13.32 11.43
CA ALA A 287 -14.22 -12.18 11.17
C ALA A 287 -14.91 -10.84 11.46
N ALA A 288 -16.18 -10.67 11.05
CA ALA A 288 -16.97 -9.47 11.33
C ALA A 288 -17.24 -9.23 12.83
N HIS A 289 -17.22 -10.29 13.65
CA HIS A 289 -17.39 -10.22 15.10
C HIS A 289 -16.07 -10.30 15.90
N GLY A 290 -14.93 -10.48 15.22
CA GLY A 290 -13.62 -10.50 15.86
C GLY A 290 -13.29 -11.78 16.62
N TYR A 291 -13.97 -12.89 16.35
CA TYR A 291 -13.70 -14.18 17.02
C TYR A 291 -12.49 -14.90 16.40
N ALA A 292 -11.29 -14.41 16.73
CA ALA A 292 -10.03 -14.88 16.16
C ALA A 292 -9.81 -16.41 16.26
N GLU A 293 -10.25 -17.06 17.33
CA GLU A 293 -10.11 -18.51 17.46
C GLU A 293 -11.05 -19.28 16.50
N VAL A 294 -12.26 -18.77 16.26
CA VAL A 294 -13.16 -19.33 15.25
C VAL A 294 -12.59 -19.09 13.85
N VAL A 295 -12.05 -17.89 13.59
CA VAL A 295 -11.34 -17.58 12.34
C VAL A 295 -10.19 -18.56 12.10
N ARG A 296 -9.35 -18.83 13.12
CA ARG A 296 -8.24 -19.79 13.04
C ARG A 296 -8.71 -21.19 12.64
N LEU A 297 -9.89 -21.62 13.10
CA LEU A 297 -10.41 -22.95 12.74
C LEU A 297 -10.96 -23.00 11.31
N LEU A 298 -11.59 -21.92 10.86
CA LEU A 298 -12.29 -21.90 9.57
C LEU A 298 -11.42 -21.43 8.41
N VAL A 299 -10.32 -20.72 8.68
CA VAL A 299 -9.50 -20.09 7.63
C VAL A 299 -8.94 -21.10 6.64
N GLU A 300 -8.49 -22.28 7.06
CA GLU A 300 -7.95 -23.34 6.17
C GLU A 300 -9.02 -24.11 5.37
N HIS A 301 -10.26 -23.64 5.42
CA HIS A 301 -11.41 -24.28 4.77
C HIS A 301 -12.27 -23.34 3.95
N GLU A 302 -12.31 -22.06 4.34
CA GLU A 302 -13.13 -21.04 3.70
C GLU A 302 -12.27 -19.87 3.20
N GLU A 303 -10.93 -20.01 3.14
CA GLU A 303 -10.08 -18.97 2.60
C GLU A 303 -10.43 -18.63 1.14
N GLY A 304 -10.36 -17.34 0.80
CA GLY A 304 -10.60 -16.86 -0.55
C GLY A 304 -12.06 -16.90 -0.99
N MET A 305 -12.98 -17.40 -0.14
CA MET A 305 -14.41 -17.21 -0.35
C MET A 305 -14.76 -15.74 -0.15
N HIS A 306 -15.68 -15.24 -0.98
CA HIS A 306 -16.19 -13.87 -0.90
C HIS A 306 -17.70 -13.84 -1.05
N ASP A 307 -18.31 -12.79 -0.54
CA ASP A 307 -19.74 -12.54 -0.65
C ASP A 307 -20.10 -12.07 -2.08
N ASP A 308 -21.37 -11.83 -2.37
CA ASP A 308 -21.81 -11.35 -3.69
C ASP A 308 -21.27 -9.97 -4.04
N ALA A 309 -20.85 -9.14 -3.07
CA ALA A 309 -20.20 -7.86 -3.34
C ALA A 309 -18.67 -8.01 -3.52
N GLY A 310 -18.14 -9.23 -3.37
CA GLY A 310 -16.70 -9.51 -3.43
C GLY A 310 -15.98 -9.28 -2.10
N TRP A 311 -16.71 -9.11 -0.99
CA TRP A 311 -16.10 -8.95 0.32
C TRP A 311 -15.62 -10.27 0.88
N THR A 312 -14.36 -10.31 1.30
CA THR A 312 -13.74 -11.44 1.98
C THR A 312 -13.84 -11.31 3.50
N ALA A 313 -13.49 -12.37 4.23
CA ALA A 313 -13.43 -12.32 5.68
C ALA A 313 -12.42 -11.27 6.19
N LEU A 314 -11.29 -11.11 5.51
CA LEU A 314 -10.29 -10.08 5.81
C LEU A 314 -10.89 -8.67 5.74
N MET A 315 -11.70 -8.37 4.72
CA MET A 315 -12.36 -7.07 4.59
C MET A 315 -13.36 -6.80 5.73
N PHE A 316 -14.11 -7.82 6.16
CA PHE A 316 -15.01 -7.72 7.32
C PHE A 316 -14.26 -7.56 8.65
N ALA A 317 -13.12 -8.23 8.83
CA ALA A 317 -12.27 -8.03 10.00
C ALA A 317 -11.71 -6.60 10.04
N VAL A 318 -11.24 -6.09 8.89
CA VAL A 318 -10.66 -4.74 8.79
C VAL A 318 -11.69 -3.66 9.06
N ILE A 319 -12.90 -3.72 8.48
CA ILE A 319 -13.88 -2.64 8.64
C ILE A 319 -14.28 -2.43 10.11
N HIS A 320 -14.21 -3.51 10.93
CA HIS A 320 -14.49 -3.51 12.37
C HIS A 320 -13.22 -3.46 13.25
N ASP A 321 -12.04 -3.23 12.67
CA ASP A 321 -10.73 -3.13 13.36
C ASP A 321 -10.34 -4.35 14.21
N HIS A 322 -10.70 -5.55 13.75
CA HIS A 322 -10.39 -6.81 14.41
C HIS A 322 -8.98 -7.32 14.03
N THR A 323 -7.96 -6.62 14.50
CA THR A 323 -6.53 -6.85 14.15
C THR A 323 -6.04 -8.28 14.33
N GLU A 324 -6.49 -9.02 15.36
CA GLU A 324 -6.12 -10.43 15.53
C GLU A 324 -6.70 -11.33 14.44
N CYS A 325 -7.90 -11.02 13.93
CA CYS A 325 -8.46 -11.72 12.77
C CYS A 325 -7.69 -11.34 11.50
N VAL A 326 -7.31 -10.07 11.34
CA VAL A 326 -6.49 -9.59 10.20
C VAL A 326 -5.18 -10.37 10.12
N LYS A 327 -4.46 -10.54 11.24
CA LYS A 327 -3.21 -11.32 11.30
C LYS A 327 -3.38 -12.78 10.83
N LEU A 328 -4.54 -13.39 11.08
CA LEU A 328 -4.82 -14.76 10.68
C LEU A 328 -5.19 -14.87 9.20
N LEU A 329 -5.80 -13.83 8.62
CA LEU A 329 -6.35 -13.86 7.26
C LEU A 329 -5.38 -13.29 6.23
N ILE A 330 -4.41 -12.46 6.65
CA ILE A 330 -3.57 -11.69 5.73
C ILE A 330 -2.78 -12.55 4.73
N GLU A 331 -2.19 -13.67 5.17
CA GLU A 331 -1.41 -14.53 4.27
C GLU A 331 -2.27 -15.30 3.27
N LYS A 332 -3.59 -15.32 3.47
CA LYS A 332 -4.55 -16.08 2.66
C LYS A 332 -5.36 -15.20 1.72
N GLU A 333 -5.72 -14.00 2.16
CA GLU A 333 -6.69 -13.13 1.46
C GLU A 333 -6.15 -11.75 1.08
N ALA A 334 -4.94 -11.37 1.49
CA ALA A 334 -4.38 -10.08 1.08
C ALA A 334 -4.20 -10.01 -0.44
N GLY A 335 -4.51 -8.85 -1.01
CA GLY A 335 -4.48 -8.62 -2.46
C GLY A 335 -5.78 -8.98 -3.18
N MET A 336 -6.77 -9.53 -2.47
CA MET A 336 -8.12 -9.69 -3.02
C MET A 336 -8.85 -8.33 -3.05
N GLN A 337 -9.71 -8.16 -4.06
CA GLN A 337 -10.46 -6.94 -4.29
C GLN A 337 -11.96 -7.23 -4.38
N ASP A 338 -12.78 -6.31 -3.88
CA ASP A 338 -14.22 -6.40 -4.03
C ASP A 338 -14.67 -6.05 -5.45
N LYS A 339 -15.99 -6.03 -5.70
CA LYS A 339 -16.53 -5.70 -7.02
C LYS A 339 -16.21 -4.28 -7.50
N ASP A 340 -15.85 -3.35 -6.63
CA ASP A 340 -15.43 -1.99 -7.00
C ASP A 340 -13.91 -1.83 -7.06
N GLY A 341 -13.16 -2.92 -6.81
CA GLY A 341 -11.70 -2.92 -6.77
C GLY A 341 -11.13 -2.54 -5.41
N TRP A 342 -11.94 -2.43 -4.36
CA TRP A 342 -11.45 -2.04 -3.04
C TRP A 342 -10.70 -3.18 -2.36
N THR A 343 -9.51 -2.90 -1.86
CA THR A 343 -8.72 -3.82 -1.04
C THR A 343 -9.03 -3.64 0.45
N ALA A 344 -8.51 -4.56 1.28
CA ALA A 344 -8.59 -4.43 2.73
C ALA A 344 -7.82 -3.19 3.22
N LEU A 345 -6.65 -2.89 2.67
CA LEU A 345 -5.83 -1.71 3.01
C LEU A 345 -6.58 -0.40 2.72
N MET A 346 -7.31 -0.30 1.60
CA MET A 346 -8.12 0.88 1.28
C MET A 346 -9.22 1.11 2.32
N ARG A 347 -9.88 0.03 2.78
CA ARG A 347 -10.88 0.10 3.85
C ARG A 347 -10.26 0.50 5.19
N ALA A 348 -9.10 -0.05 5.54
CA ALA A 348 -8.37 0.33 6.74
C ALA A 348 -8.00 1.82 6.72
N ALA A 349 -7.47 2.28 5.59
CA ALA A 349 -6.98 3.63 5.41
C ALA A 349 -8.10 4.68 5.50
N ILE A 350 -9.25 4.47 4.83
CA ILE A 350 -10.37 5.43 4.89
C ILE A 350 -11.04 5.50 6.26
N ASN A 351 -10.97 4.43 7.06
CA ASN A 351 -11.52 4.40 8.42
C ASN A 351 -10.50 4.80 9.51
N GLY A 352 -9.22 4.93 9.17
CA GLY A 352 -8.18 5.33 10.11
C GLY A 352 -7.65 4.20 11.00
N HIS A 353 -7.83 2.95 10.59
CA HIS A 353 -7.43 1.76 11.35
C HIS A 353 -5.92 1.49 11.18
N ILE A 354 -5.10 2.25 11.92
CA ILE A 354 -3.64 2.33 11.75
C ILE A 354 -2.96 0.96 11.86
N GLU A 355 -3.36 0.12 12.82
CA GLU A 355 -2.74 -1.20 13.00
C GLU A 355 -3.07 -2.14 11.82
N CYS A 356 -4.29 -2.07 11.28
CA CYS A 356 -4.64 -2.77 10.05
C CYS A 356 -3.82 -2.27 8.85
N VAL A 357 -3.61 -0.94 8.74
CA VAL A 357 -2.75 -0.35 7.69
C VAL A 357 -1.32 -0.89 7.78
N LYS A 358 -0.71 -0.91 8.98
CA LYS A 358 0.65 -1.44 9.18
C LYS A 358 0.78 -2.89 8.74
N LEU A 359 -0.21 -3.73 9.07
CA LEU A 359 -0.20 -5.14 8.70
C LEU A 359 -0.30 -5.34 7.18
N LEU A 360 -1.19 -4.58 6.53
CA LEU A 360 -1.53 -4.79 5.11
C LEU A 360 -0.60 -4.07 4.13
N LEU A 361 0.13 -3.04 4.58
CA LEU A 361 0.92 -2.15 3.72
C LEU A 361 1.88 -2.90 2.78
N GLU A 362 2.63 -3.87 3.31
CA GLU A 362 3.62 -4.62 2.53
C GLU A 362 2.99 -5.55 1.49
N LYS A 363 1.73 -5.94 1.67
CA LYS A 363 1.02 -6.87 0.76
C LYS A 363 0.18 -6.14 -0.27
N GLU A 364 -0.41 -5.01 0.09
CA GLU A 364 -1.41 -4.31 -0.72
C GLU A 364 -1.03 -2.88 -1.11
N GLY A 365 0.11 -2.37 -0.63
CA GLY A 365 0.56 -1.01 -0.93
C GLY A 365 0.71 -0.77 -2.44
N GLY A 366 0.15 0.33 -2.92
CA GLY A 366 0.18 0.70 -4.34
C GLY A 366 -0.89 0.02 -5.20
N MET A 367 -1.74 -0.82 -4.63
CA MET A 367 -2.94 -1.30 -5.34
C MET A 367 -3.94 -0.17 -5.58
N LYS A 368 -4.77 -0.32 -6.62
CA LYS A 368 -5.76 0.67 -7.06
C LYS A 368 -7.14 0.06 -7.22
N ASP A 369 -8.17 0.81 -6.85
CA ASP A 369 -9.56 0.46 -7.15
C ASP A 369 -9.88 0.67 -8.65
N LYS A 370 -11.12 0.37 -9.07
CA LYS A 370 -11.54 0.54 -10.47
C LYS A 370 -11.50 1.99 -10.96
N ASN A 371 -11.53 2.97 -10.05
CA ASN A 371 -11.40 4.38 -10.36
C ASN A 371 -9.93 4.86 -10.28
N GLY A 372 -8.98 3.95 -10.04
CA GLY A 372 -7.56 4.26 -9.90
C GLY A 372 -7.16 4.76 -8.51
N ARG A 373 -8.07 4.77 -7.54
CA ARG A 373 -7.84 5.34 -6.21
C ARG A 373 -7.00 4.40 -5.34
N THR A 374 -6.13 4.98 -4.53
CA THR A 374 -5.25 4.24 -3.61
C THR A 374 -5.70 4.38 -2.15
N ALA A 375 -5.09 3.60 -1.26
CA ALA A 375 -5.36 3.69 0.18
C ALA A 375 -4.98 5.08 0.75
N LEU A 376 -3.88 5.68 0.29
CA LEU A 376 -3.42 7.01 0.67
C LEU A 376 -4.47 8.09 0.38
N MET A 377 -5.17 8.00 -0.76
CA MET A 377 -6.27 8.93 -1.10
C MET A 377 -7.44 8.79 -0.12
N GLY A 378 -7.77 7.57 0.28
CA GLY A 378 -8.77 7.30 1.32
C GLY A 378 -8.37 7.86 2.69
N ALA A 379 -7.13 7.62 3.13
CA ALA A 379 -6.61 8.19 4.38
C ALA A 379 -6.57 9.72 4.36
N ALA A 380 -6.17 10.32 3.23
CA ALA A 380 -6.14 11.76 3.03
C ALA A 380 -7.54 12.37 3.05
N TRP A 381 -8.53 11.72 2.45
CA TRP A 381 -9.94 12.14 2.51
C TRP A 381 -10.49 12.12 3.93
N GLY A 382 -10.18 11.06 4.70
CA GLY A 382 -10.60 10.89 6.09
C GLY A 382 -9.82 11.73 7.12
N GLY A 383 -8.67 12.28 6.73
CA GLY A 383 -7.80 13.08 7.62
C GLY A 383 -6.97 12.24 8.57
N HIS A 384 -6.74 10.97 8.25
CA HIS A 384 -6.07 10.00 9.12
C HIS A 384 -4.55 10.15 9.02
N LEU A 385 -4.02 11.14 9.73
CA LEU A 385 -2.64 11.62 9.61
C LEU A 385 -1.56 10.52 9.76
N GLU A 386 -1.73 9.58 10.69
CA GLU A 386 -0.77 8.49 10.87
C GLU A 386 -0.83 7.47 9.72
N CYS A 387 -2.02 7.17 9.20
CA CYS A 387 -2.16 6.34 8.00
C CYS A 387 -1.49 7.02 6.80
N VAL A 388 -1.67 8.35 6.65
CA VAL A 388 -0.99 9.13 5.61
C VAL A 388 0.52 9.01 5.72
N ARG A 389 1.11 9.14 6.92
CA ARG A 389 2.56 8.99 7.12
C ARG A 389 3.09 7.64 6.65
N LEU A 390 2.38 6.55 6.98
CA LEU A 390 2.79 5.20 6.59
C LEU A 390 2.67 4.98 5.08
N LEU A 391 1.56 5.45 4.49
CA LEU A 391 1.24 5.20 3.09
C LEU A 391 2.01 6.11 2.12
N LEU A 392 2.43 7.32 2.55
CA LEU A 392 3.07 8.32 1.68
C LEU A 392 4.38 7.83 1.02
N GLU A 393 5.14 7.00 1.72
CA GLU A 393 6.38 6.43 1.20
C GLU A 393 6.12 5.45 0.05
N HIS A 394 5.00 4.70 0.11
CA HIS A 394 4.64 3.69 -0.87
C HIS A 394 3.79 4.24 -2.03
N GLU A 395 2.88 5.18 -1.73
CA GLU A 395 1.85 5.62 -2.66
C GLU A 395 1.92 7.11 -3.02
N GLY A 396 2.83 7.87 -2.41
CA GLY A 396 2.93 9.31 -2.66
C GLY A 396 3.23 9.63 -4.13
N GLY A 397 2.48 10.57 -4.71
CA GLY A 397 2.57 10.94 -6.11
C GLY A 397 1.73 10.07 -7.06
N MET A 398 1.05 9.03 -6.56
CA MET A 398 0.11 8.26 -7.36
C MET A 398 -1.16 9.06 -7.66
N ARG A 399 -1.78 8.74 -8.80
CA ARG A 399 -2.99 9.42 -9.29
C ARG A 399 -4.08 8.42 -9.65
N ASP A 400 -5.33 8.85 -9.47
CA ASP A 400 -6.50 8.09 -9.90
C ASP A 400 -6.75 8.26 -11.42
N ASN A 401 -7.83 7.67 -11.92
CA ASN A 401 -8.14 7.71 -13.35
C ASN A 401 -8.50 9.12 -13.86
N CYS A 402 -8.83 10.05 -12.97
CA CYS A 402 -9.06 11.46 -13.29
C CYS A 402 -7.82 12.33 -12.96
N SER A 403 -6.65 11.70 -12.82
CA SER A 403 -5.41 12.34 -12.35
C SER A 403 -5.51 12.96 -10.95
N TYR A 404 -6.51 12.59 -10.14
CA TYR A 404 -6.73 13.11 -8.79
C TYR A 404 -5.70 12.56 -7.81
N THR A 405 -5.21 13.39 -6.88
CA THR A 405 -4.15 13.04 -5.91
C THR A 405 -4.64 12.99 -4.47
N ALA A 406 -3.80 12.44 -3.58
CA ALA A 406 -4.06 12.44 -2.14
C ALA A 406 -4.04 13.87 -1.56
N LEU A 407 -3.14 14.73 -2.03
CA LEU A 407 -3.10 16.14 -1.66
C LEU A 407 -4.41 16.86 -2.02
N MET A 408 -4.97 16.63 -3.21
CA MET A 408 -6.26 17.21 -3.60
C MET A 408 -7.39 16.72 -2.69
N SER A 409 -7.40 15.43 -2.35
CA SER A 409 -8.35 14.85 -1.38
C SER A 409 -8.27 15.51 -0.01
N ALA A 410 -7.06 15.66 0.56
CA ALA A 410 -6.85 16.31 1.86
C ALA A 410 -7.23 17.80 1.83
N ALA A 411 -6.86 18.50 0.76
CA ALA A 411 -7.14 19.93 0.59
C ALA A 411 -8.64 20.20 0.41
N GLN A 412 -9.37 19.34 -0.30
CA GLN A 412 -10.82 19.42 -0.45
C GLN A 412 -11.53 19.24 0.91
N SER A 413 -11.12 18.22 1.66
CA SER A 413 -11.70 17.90 2.98
C SER A 413 -11.26 18.86 4.09
N GLY A 414 -10.15 19.61 3.90
CA GLY A 414 -9.66 20.60 4.84
C GLY A 414 -8.72 20.05 5.91
N HIS A 415 -8.05 18.92 5.62
CA HIS A 415 -7.16 18.24 6.56
C HIS A 415 -5.74 18.83 6.49
N THR A 416 -5.58 20.01 7.11
CA THR A 416 -4.36 20.83 7.05
C THR A 416 -3.08 20.07 7.42
N GLU A 417 -3.10 19.23 8.45
CA GLU A 417 -1.90 18.47 8.84
C GLU A 417 -1.51 17.41 7.81
N CYS A 418 -2.48 16.83 7.09
CA CYS A 418 -2.19 15.92 5.98
C CYS A 418 -1.60 16.70 4.79
N VAL A 419 -2.17 17.87 4.47
CA VAL A 419 -1.64 18.75 3.41
C VAL A 419 -0.15 19.04 3.60
N LYS A 420 0.28 19.37 4.83
CA LYS A 420 1.71 19.62 5.13
C LYS A 420 2.63 18.47 4.74
N LEU A 421 2.18 17.22 4.83
CA LEU A 421 2.99 16.04 4.48
C LEU A 421 3.12 15.87 2.96
N PHE A 422 2.11 16.27 2.19
CA PHE A 422 2.09 16.07 0.74
C PHE A 422 2.79 17.16 -0.05
N VAL A 423 2.95 18.36 0.51
CA VAL A 423 3.42 19.57 -0.20
C VAL A 423 4.74 19.36 -0.96
N GLU A 424 5.66 18.57 -0.42
CA GLU A 424 6.95 18.31 -1.09
C GLU A 424 6.87 17.32 -2.26
N LYS A 425 5.85 16.45 -2.29
CA LYS A 425 5.75 15.34 -3.25
C LYS A 425 4.66 15.54 -4.31
N GLU A 426 3.59 16.28 -3.97
CA GLU A 426 2.40 16.39 -4.81
C GLU A 426 1.98 17.82 -5.15
N ALA A 427 2.58 18.85 -4.52
CA ALA A 427 2.24 20.23 -4.86
C ALA A 427 2.58 20.53 -6.33
N GLY A 428 1.68 21.25 -7.00
CA GLY A 428 1.80 21.56 -8.42
C GLY A 428 1.32 20.44 -9.36
N MET A 429 0.79 19.33 -8.83
CA MET A 429 0.06 18.38 -9.66
C MET A 429 -1.35 18.91 -10.01
N GLN A 430 -1.82 18.54 -11.19
CA GLN A 430 -3.15 18.88 -11.70
C GLN A 430 -3.91 17.61 -12.04
N ASP A 431 -5.23 17.65 -11.83
CA ASP A 431 -6.16 16.63 -12.32
C ASP A 431 -6.39 16.79 -13.84
N GLU A 432 -7.26 15.96 -14.42
CA GLU A 432 -7.58 16.01 -15.86
C GLU A 432 -8.17 17.34 -16.32
N ASP A 433 -8.82 18.09 -15.42
CA ASP A 433 -9.41 19.40 -15.69
C ASP A 433 -8.43 20.57 -15.46
N GLY A 434 -7.18 20.26 -15.07
CA GLY A 434 -6.17 21.25 -14.75
C GLY A 434 -6.35 21.87 -13.35
N GLN A 435 -7.13 21.25 -12.47
CA GLN A 435 -7.38 21.75 -11.14
C GLN A 435 -6.29 21.29 -10.18
N THR A 436 -5.86 22.20 -9.30
CA THR A 436 -4.85 21.91 -8.27
C THR A 436 -5.49 21.75 -6.90
N ALA A 437 -4.74 21.22 -5.93
CA ALA A 437 -5.20 21.11 -4.55
C ALA A 437 -5.61 22.46 -3.94
N LEU A 438 -4.92 23.55 -4.28
CA LEU A 438 -5.29 24.91 -3.89
C LEU A 438 -6.66 25.32 -4.44
N MET A 439 -7.00 24.93 -5.67
CA MET A 439 -8.32 25.20 -6.24
C MET A 439 -9.42 24.46 -5.49
N TYR A 440 -9.19 23.18 -5.15
CA TYR A 440 -10.09 22.39 -4.30
C TYR A 440 -10.27 23.00 -2.89
N ALA A 441 -9.17 23.37 -2.23
CA ALA A 441 -9.21 24.06 -0.94
C ALA A 441 -10.00 25.37 -1.02
N THR A 442 -9.74 26.18 -2.05
CA THR A 442 -10.38 27.48 -2.24
C THR A 442 -11.89 27.35 -2.50
N TYR A 443 -12.28 26.42 -3.38
CA TYR A 443 -13.67 26.13 -3.68
C TYR A 443 -14.45 25.78 -2.41
N ASN A 444 -13.86 24.93 -1.56
CA ASN A 444 -14.43 24.42 -0.32
C ASN A 444 -14.16 25.30 0.93
N ASN A 445 -13.58 26.49 0.76
CA ASN A 445 -13.27 27.44 1.83
C ASN A 445 -12.32 26.89 2.92
N ARG A 446 -11.32 26.11 2.53
CA ARG A 446 -10.31 25.56 3.45
C ARG A 446 -9.15 26.54 3.58
N LEU A 447 -9.34 27.57 4.41
CA LEU A 447 -8.42 28.71 4.56
C LEU A 447 -6.96 28.29 4.79
N GLU A 448 -6.71 27.45 5.79
CA GLU A 448 -5.34 27.07 6.15
C GLU A 448 -4.69 26.16 5.11
N CYS A 449 -5.47 25.29 4.44
CA CYS A 449 -4.97 24.53 3.30
C CYS A 449 -4.59 25.47 2.15
N ALA A 450 -5.41 26.48 1.85
CA ALA A 450 -5.11 27.46 0.82
C ALA A 450 -3.86 28.28 1.15
N ARG A 451 -3.66 28.64 2.43
CA ARG A 451 -2.43 29.30 2.91
C ARG A 451 -1.17 28.49 2.62
N LEU A 452 -1.20 27.19 2.94
CA LEU A 452 -0.05 26.30 2.75
C LEU A 452 0.28 26.09 1.27
N LEU A 453 -0.73 26.08 0.40
CA LEU A 453 -0.56 25.77 -1.02
C LEU A 453 -0.33 27.02 -1.90
N ALA A 454 -0.62 28.22 -1.39
CA ALA A 454 -0.54 29.47 -2.14
C ALA A 454 0.83 29.70 -2.79
N GLU A 455 1.91 29.47 -2.05
CA GLU A 455 3.27 29.72 -2.56
C GLU A 455 3.63 28.87 -3.78
N ARG A 456 3.07 27.64 -3.87
CA ARG A 456 3.40 26.67 -4.91
C ARG A 456 2.42 26.70 -6.09
N GLU A 457 1.16 27.05 -5.85
CA GLU A 457 0.08 26.80 -6.81
C GLU A 457 -0.74 28.04 -7.22
N LYS A 458 -0.53 29.22 -6.61
CA LYS A 458 -1.45 30.37 -6.80
C LYS A 458 -1.63 30.81 -8.26
N ASP A 459 -0.58 30.67 -9.08
CA ASP A 459 -0.56 31.11 -10.49
C ASP A 459 -0.96 30.01 -11.48
N MET A 460 -1.25 28.81 -11.00
CA MET A 460 -1.67 27.69 -11.83
C MET A 460 -3.10 27.88 -12.35
N LYS A 461 -3.39 27.27 -13.50
CA LYS A 461 -4.61 27.52 -14.27
C LYS A 461 -5.26 26.21 -14.73
N THR A 462 -6.59 26.19 -14.70
CA THR A 462 -7.38 25.09 -15.27
C THR A 462 -7.16 24.98 -16.77
N THR A 463 -7.30 23.77 -17.31
CA THR A 463 -7.12 23.49 -18.74
C THR A 463 -8.46 23.43 -19.48
N CYS A 464 -9.56 23.17 -18.76
CA CYS A 464 -10.92 23.09 -19.31
C CYS A 464 -11.92 23.93 -18.50
N GLU A 465 -13.17 23.95 -18.95
CA GLU A 465 -14.28 24.51 -18.19
C GLU A 465 -14.74 23.51 -17.12
N CYS A 466 -14.67 23.90 -15.85
CA CYS A 466 -15.03 23.05 -14.72
C CYS A 466 -15.70 23.87 -13.61
N TRP A 467 -16.63 23.28 -12.86
CA TRP A 467 -17.39 23.94 -11.78
C TRP A 467 -18.08 25.27 -12.17
N GLY A 468 -18.42 25.45 -13.45
CA GLY A 468 -18.96 26.70 -13.98
C GLY A 468 -17.94 27.83 -14.09
N PHE A 469 -16.65 27.51 -14.16
CA PHE A 469 -15.54 28.42 -14.43
C PHE A 469 -14.90 28.08 -15.78
N PRO A 470 -14.55 29.08 -16.62
CA PRO A 470 -13.92 28.83 -17.90
C PRO A 470 -12.50 28.25 -17.75
N SER A 471 -11.94 27.72 -18.83
CA SER A 471 -10.51 27.37 -18.90
C SER A 471 -9.63 28.57 -18.57
N GLY A 472 -8.47 28.33 -17.96
CA GLY A 472 -7.54 29.38 -17.56
C GLY A 472 -7.84 29.98 -16.18
N THR A 473 -8.78 29.40 -15.43
CA THR A 473 -9.19 29.88 -14.11
C THR A 473 -8.11 29.59 -13.06
N THR A 474 -7.76 30.59 -12.25
CA THR A 474 -6.85 30.46 -11.10
C THR A 474 -7.62 30.23 -9.79
N ALA A 475 -6.92 29.83 -8.73
CA ALA A 475 -7.50 29.79 -7.39
C ALA A 475 -8.03 31.17 -6.94
N LEU A 476 -7.37 32.27 -7.32
CA LEU A 476 -7.82 33.63 -7.00
C LEU A 476 -9.16 33.95 -7.66
N ASP A 477 -9.37 33.51 -8.90
CA ASP A 477 -10.64 33.71 -9.61
C ASP A 477 -11.78 32.92 -8.95
N ILE A 478 -11.50 31.69 -8.51
CA ILE A 478 -12.44 30.88 -7.72
C ILE A 478 -12.79 31.60 -6.41
N ALA A 479 -11.78 32.10 -5.69
CA ALA A 479 -11.96 32.83 -4.44
C ALA A 479 -12.85 34.07 -4.62
N LYS A 480 -12.59 34.87 -5.67
CA LYS A 480 -13.36 36.07 -6.02
C LYS A 480 -14.82 35.74 -6.34
N LYS A 481 -15.06 34.78 -7.25
CA LYS A 481 -16.42 34.41 -7.67
C LYS A 481 -17.24 33.83 -6.51
N ARG A 482 -16.61 33.10 -5.60
CA ARG A 482 -17.27 32.48 -4.43
C ARG A 482 -17.26 33.36 -3.17
N GLY A 483 -16.70 34.58 -3.23
CA GLY A 483 -16.68 35.50 -2.09
C GLY A 483 -15.81 35.04 -0.90
N ARG A 484 -14.70 34.35 -1.14
CA ARG A 484 -13.78 33.86 -0.08
C ARG A 484 -12.77 34.95 0.31
N THR A 485 -13.21 35.98 1.03
CA THR A 485 -12.43 37.20 1.31
C THR A 485 -11.05 36.96 1.93
N GLU A 486 -10.94 36.06 2.91
CA GLU A 486 -9.65 35.75 3.56
C GLU A 486 -8.69 35.04 2.61
N ILE A 487 -9.19 34.13 1.77
CA ILE A 487 -8.38 33.45 0.75
C ILE A 487 -7.97 34.45 -0.35
N ILE A 488 -8.82 35.39 -0.74
CA ILE A 488 -8.45 36.48 -1.65
C ILE A 488 -7.27 37.26 -1.08
N SER A 489 -7.29 37.58 0.22
CA SER A 489 -6.18 38.29 0.87
C SER A 489 -4.88 37.50 0.84
N ILE A 490 -4.94 36.17 1.00
CA ILE A 490 -3.76 35.29 0.93
C ILE A 490 -3.20 35.25 -0.50
N LEU A 491 -4.07 35.11 -1.50
CA LEU A 491 -3.67 34.92 -2.89
C LEU A 491 -3.32 36.23 -3.62
N SER A 492 -3.70 37.38 -3.07
CA SER A 492 -3.38 38.70 -3.65
C SER A 492 -2.05 39.27 -3.14
N GLY A 493 -1.44 38.63 -2.13
CA GLY A 493 -0.07 38.91 -1.69
C GLY A 493 0.95 38.13 -2.52
#